data_AF-A0A261DCW1-F1
#
_entry.id   AF-A0A261DCW1-F1
#
_cell.length_a   1.000
_cell.length_b   1.000
_cell.length_c   1.000
_cell.angle_alpha   90.00
_cell.angle_beta   90.00
_cell.angle_gamma   90.00
#
_symmetry.space_group_name_H-M   'P 1'
#
loop_
_entity.id
_entity.type
_entity.pdbx_description
1 polymer ?
#
loop_
_entity_poly.entity_id
_entity_poly.type
_entity_poly.pdbx_seq_one_letter_code
_entity_poly.pdbx_strand_id
1 'polypeptide(L)'
;MNYAEISKYTISCIYKSYESLNESPIDQGLRALIELRVSQINGCFHCCNLHLAEARKNNVSQKKLDLLPIWFSTKEVFSEKEVLALKWCESITRGSFEKIDEIKMTY
;
A
#
# COMPACT_ATOMS: atom_id res chain seq x y z
N MET A 1 -16.89 -8.66 16.37
CA MET A 1 -17.93 -7.70 15.93
C MET A 1 -17.96 -7.73 14.41
N ASN A 2 -19.09 -8.07 13.79
CA ASN A 2 -19.20 -8.12 12.33
C ASN A 2 -19.72 -6.78 11.80
N TYR A 3 -18.80 -5.89 11.39
CA TYR A 3 -19.19 -4.55 10.92
C TYR A 3 -20.03 -4.57 9.65
N ALA A 4 -19.87 -5.59 8.80
CA ALA A 4 -20.66 -5.74 7.58
C ALA A 4 -22.15 -6.03 7.89
N GLU A 5 -22.44 -6.67 9.02
CA GLU A 5 -23.81 -6.89 9.47
C GLU A 5 -24.38 -5.68 10.22
N ILE A 6 -23.55 -5.02 11.03
CA ILE A 6 -23.97 -3.91 11.91
C ILE A 6 -24.21 -2.62 11.12
N SER A 7 -23.37 -2.31 10.11
CA SER A 7 -23.54 -1.12 9.27
C SER A 7 -23.26 -1.42 7.80
N LYS A 8 -24.24 -2.07 7.16
CA LYS A 8 -24.20 -2.45 5.74
C LYS A 8 -23.89 -1.26 4.83
N TYR A 9 -24.55 -0.12 5.05
CA TYR A 9 -24.37 1.07 4.22
C TYR A 9 -22.93 1.59 4.30
N THR A 10 -22.41 1.85 5.50
CA THR A 10 -21.04 2.37 5.69
C THR A 10 -19.99 1.43 5.11
N ILE A 11 -20.09 0.13 5.39
CA ILE A 11 -19.14 -0.85 4.85
C ILE A 11 -19.23 -0.95 3.33
N SER A 12 -20.43 -0.85 2.74
CA SER A 12 -20.58 -0.84 1.28
C SER A 12 -19.88 0.34 0.62
N CYS A 13 -19.86 1.52 1.27
CA CYS A 13 -19.13 2.68 0.76
C CYS A 13 -17.62 2.43 0.73
N ILE A 14 -17.07 1.80 1.78
CA ILE A 14 -15.65 1.46 1.84
C ILE A 14 -15.27 0.48 0.72
N TYR A 15 -16.09 -0.56 0.48
CA TYR A 15 -15.84 -1.49 -0.62
C TYR A 15 -15.93 -0.82 -2.00
N LYS A 16 -16.90 0.06 -2.22
CA LYS A 16 -17.00 0.83 -3.48
C LYS A 16 -15.80 1.74 -3.70
N SER A 17 -15.29 2.37 -2.64
CA SER A 17 -14.04 3.15 -2.72
C SER A 17 -12.87 2.26 -3.14
N TYR A 18 -12.78 1.04 -2.60
CA TYR A 18 -11.76 0.07 -2.98
C TYR A 18 -11.89 -0.38 -4.44
N GLU A 19 -13.11 -0.67 -4.90
CA GLU A 19 -13.39 -1.03 -6.30
C GLU A 19 -13.00 0.07 -7.27
N SER A 20 -13.34 1.32 -6.96
CA SER A 20 -12.94 2.47 -7.79
C SER A 20 -11.42 2.62 -7.92
N LEU A 21 -10.65 2.26 -6.88
CA LEU A 21 -9.18 2.24 -6.97
C LEU A 21 -8.66 1.14 -7.91
N ASN A 22 -9.37 0.00 -8.00
CA ASN A 22 -9.02 -1.06 -8.95
C ASN A 22 -9.21 -0.64 -10.41
N GLU A 23 -10.11 0.30 -10.67
CA GLU A 23 -10.34 0.88 -12.01
C GLU A 23 -9.37 2.04 -12.33
N SER A 24 -8.57 2.47 -11.35
CA SER A 24 -7.60 3.55 -11.56
C SER A 24 -6.45 3.11 -12.48
N PRO A 25 -5.75 4.06 -13.15
CA PRO A 25 -4.60 3.74 -14.00
C PRO A 25 -3.34 3.37 -13.20
N ILE A 26 -3.43 3.23 -11.88
CA ILE A 26 -2.30 2.85 -11.03
C ILE A 26 -2.00 1.37 -11.27
N ASP A 27 -0.72 1.06 -11.45
CA ASP A 27 -0.26 -0.33 -11.53
C ASP A 27 -0.67 -1.12 -10.28
N GLN A 28 -1.34 -2.25 -10.49
CA GLN A 28 -1.93 -3.04 -9.42
C GLN A 28 -0.87 -3.68 -8.51
N GLY A 29 0.31 -4.02 -9.07
CA GLY A 29 1.45 -4.54 -8.29
C GLY A 29 2.01 -3.48 -7.34
N LEU A 30 2.24 -2.26 -7.85
CA LEU A 30 2.66 -1.11 -7.05
C LEU A 30 1.63 -0.77 -5.96
N ARG A 31 0.34 -0.75 -6.29
CA ARG A 31 -0.74 -0.49 -5.33
C ARG A 31 -0.73 -1.51 -4.20
N ALA A 32 -0.73 -2.80 -4.52
CA ALA A 32 -0.70 -3.87 -3.53
C ALA A 32 0.57 -3.82 -2.65
N LEU A 33 1.72 -3.45 -3.22
CA LEU A 33 2.97 -3.25 -2.48
C LEU A 33 2.85 -2.12 -1.44
N ILE A 34 2.26 -0.99 -1.83
CA ILE A 34 2.03 0.16 -0.96
C ILE A 34 1.03 -0.19 0.15
N GLU A 35 -0.11 -0.78 -0.21
CA GLU A 35 -1.17 -1.15 0.75
C GLU A 35 -0.68 -2.21 1.75
N LEU A 36 0.14 -3.17 1.30
CA LEU A 36 0.83 -4.11 2.17
C LEU A 36 1.75 -3.37 3.14
N ARG A 37 2.53 -2.38 2.67
CA ARG A 37 3.44 -1.63 3.55
C ARG A 37 2.70 -0.80 4.59
N VAL A 38 1.64 -0.11 4.20
CA VAL A 38 0.77 0.65 5.12
C VAL A 38 0.17 -0.30 6.17
N SER A 39 -0.28 -1.48 5.74
CA SER A 39 -0.85 -2.50 6.64
C SER A 39 0.16 -3.03 7.66
N GLN A 40 1.42 -3.23 7.24
CA GLN A 40 2.51 -3.63 8.13
C GLN A 40 2.78 -2.58 9.21
N ILE A 41 2.80 -1.30 8.83
CA ILE A 41 3.03 -0.19 9.78
C ILE A 41 1.87 -0.08 10.77
N ASN A 42 0.64 -0.22 10.28
CA ASN A 42 -0.57 -0.13 11.12
C ASN A 42 -0.87 -1.42 11.91
N GLY A 43 -0.12 -2.51 11.69
CA GLY A 43 -0.31 -3.78 12.40
C GLY A 43 -1.62 -4.50 12.07
N CYS A 44 -2.20 -4.30 10.89
CA CYS A 44 -3.47 -4.93 10.51
C CYS A 44 -3.27 -6.31 9.87
N PHE A 45 -3.42 -7.38 10.66
CA PHE A 45 -3.29 -8.77 10.18
C PHE A 45 -4.15 -9.08 8.94
N HIS A 46 -5.42 -8.66 8.95
CA HIS A 46 -6.34 -8.93 7.85
C HIS A 46 -5.87 -8.28 6.54
N CYS A 47 -5.53 -6.99 6.60
CA CYS A 47 -5.04 -6.26 5.43
C CYS A 47 -3.68 -6.78 4.96
N CYS A 48 -2.77 -7.17 5.87
CA CYS A 48 -1.51 -7.80 5.49
C CYS A 48 -1.73 -9.08 4.67
N ASN A 49 -2.65 -9.95 5.10
CA ASN A 49 -2.96 -11.17 4.33
C ASN A 49 -3.60 -10.86 2.99
N LEU A 50 -4.55 -9.91 2.96
CA LEU A 50 -5.27 -9.52 1.75
C LEU A 50 -4.29 -8.95 0.71
N HIS A 51 -3.51 -7.94 1.07
CA HIS A 51 -2.61 -7.26 0.14
C HIS A 51 -1.38 -8.11 -0.23
N LEU A 52 -0.94 -9.03 0.63
CA LEU A 52 0.09 -10.01 0.26
C LEU A 52 -0.41 -10.95 -0.85
N ALA A 53 -1.66 -11.41 -0.77
CA ALA A 53 -2.26 -12.25 -1.80
C ALA A 53 -2.43 -11.47 -3.13
N GLU A 54 -2.85 -10.21 -3.05
CA GLU A 54 -2.97 -9.34 -4.23
C GLU A 54 -1.62 -9.03 -4.87
N ALA A 55 -0.58 -8.76 -4.08
CA ALA A 55 0.76 -8.52 -4.60
C ALA A 55 1.28 -9.75 -5.36
N ARG A 56 1.07 -10.96 -4.82
CA ARG A 56 1.38 -12.22 -5.49
C ARG A 56 0.58 -12.41 -6.78
N LYS A 57 -0.73 -12.13 -6.75
CA LYS A 57 -1.60 -12.19 -7.93
C LYS A 57 -1.13 -11.25 -9.05
N ASN A 58 -0.57 -10.10 -8.69
CA ASN A 58 -0.03 -9.10 -9.61
C ASN A 58 1.48 -9.27 -9.89
N ASN A 59 2.04 -10.46 -9.65
CA ASN A 59 3.43 -10.82 -9.98
C ASN A 59 4.50 -9.92 -9.33
N VAL A 60 4.22 -9.33 -8.17
CA VAL A 60 5.25 -8.69 -7.35
C VAL A 60 6.26 -9.76 -6.92
N SER A 61 7.54 -9.52 -7.16
CA SER A 61 8.57 -10.53 -6.89
C SER A 61 8.65 -10.88 -5.41
N GLN A 62 8.86 -12.16 -5.10
CA GLN A 62 8.98 -12.61 -3.71
C GLN A 62 10.11 -11.88 -2.97
N LYS A 63 11.23 -11.60 -3.66
CA LYS A 63 12.33 -10.79 -3.12
C LYS A 63 11.88 -9.40 -2.65
N LYS A 64 11.01 -8.72 -3.40
CA LYS A 64 10.43 -7.42 -2.96
C LYS A 64 9.56 -7.60 -1.72
N LEU A 65 8.74 -8.64 -1.67
CA LEU A 65 7.86 -8.91 -0.53
C LEU A 65 8.66 -9.21 0.75
N ASP A 66 9.73 -10.00 0.65
CA ASP A 66 10.59 -10.37 1.77
C ASP A 66 11.33 -9.15 2.35
N LEU A 67 11.76 -8.24 1.46
CA LEU A 67 12.55 -7.05 1.84
C LEU A 67 11.69 -5.80 2.09
N LEU A 68 10.38 -5.85 1.83
CA LEU A 68 9.48 -4.71 2.00
C LEU A 68 9.55 -4.07 3.40
N PRO A 69 9.64 -4.81 4.53
CA PRO A 69 9.75 -4.19 5.84
C PRO A 69 10.99 -3.31 6.03
N ILE A 70 12.05 -3.58 5.26
CA ILE A 70 13.37 -2.92 5.32
C ILE A 70 13.76 -2.23 4.01
N TRP A 71 12.78 -1.88 3.17
CA TRP A 71 13.01 -1.36 1.80
C TRP A 71 13.98 -0.17 1.73
N PHE A 72 14.03 0.66 2.78
CA PHE A 72 14.90 1.84 2.86
C PHE A 72 16.39 1.48 2.86
N SER A 73 16.73 0.25 3.27
CA SER A 73 18.09 -0.31 3.25
C SER A 73 18.38 -1.16 2.01
N THR A 74 17.37 -1.43 1.18
CA THR A 74 17.49 -2.32 0.00
C THR A 74 16.84 -1.68 -1.23
N LYS A 75 17.07 -0.38 -1.43
CA LYS A 75 16.39 0.42 -2.47
C LYS A 75 16.64 -0.09 -3.87
N GLU A 76 17.78 -0.71 -4.12
CA GLU A 76 18.19 -1.31 -5.39
C GLU A 76 17.29 -2.48 -5.85
N VAL A 77 16.46 -3.03 -4.96
CA VAL A 77 15.48 -4.08 -5.29
C VAL A 77 14.19 -3.49 -5.87
N PHE A 78 13.96 -2.20 -5.66
CA PHE A 78 12.76 -1.47 -6.05
C PHE A 78 13.10 -0.49 -7.18
N SER A 79 12.13 -0.25 -8.06
CA SER A 79 12.22 0.82 -9.06
C SER A 79 12.16 2.19 -8.38
N GLU A 80 12.63 3.23 -9.05
CA GLU A 80 12.55 4.62 -8.56
C GLU A 80 11.11 5.02 -8.20
N LYS A 81 10.13 4.59 -9.02
CA LYS A 81 8.70 4.82 -8.78
C LYS A 81 8.22 4.14 -7.49
N GLU A 82 8.64 2.89 -7.25
CA GLU A 82 8.29 2.17 -6.01
C GLU A 82 8.95 2.81 -4.79
N VAL A 83 10.22 3.20 -4.88
CA VAL A 83 10.94 3.90 -3.80
C VAL A 83 10.24 5.22 -3.45
N LEU A 84 9.84 6.00 -4.45
CA LEU A 84 9.12 7.25 -4.23
C LEU A 84 7.78 7.03 -3.55
N ALA A 85 7.01 6.04 -4.03
CA ALA A 85 5.70 5.73 -3.47
C ALA A 85 5.79 5.16 -2.04
N LEU A 86 6.80 4.35 -1.75
CA LEU A 86 7.09 3.85 -0.40
C LEU A 86 7.50 4.98 0.54
N LYS A 87 8.38 5.90 0.11
CA LYS A 87 8.74 7.10 0.90
C LYS A 87 7.48 7.93 1.23
N TRP A 88 6.62 8.15 0.23
CA TRP A 88 5.39 8.91 0.38
C TRP A 88 4.40 8.25 1.34
N CYS A 89 4.08 6.96 1.14
CA CYS A 89 3.09 6.27 1.96
C CYS A 89 3.55 6.15 3.41
N GLU A 90 4.84 5.92 3.65
CA GLU A 90 5.42 5.84 4.99
C GLU A 90 5.36 7.18 5.73
N SER A 91 5.57 8.29 5.01
CA SER A 91 5.51 9.64 5.58
C SER A 91 4.09 9.99 6.00
N ILE A 92 3.09 9.70 5.17
CA ILE A 92 1.67 9.90 5.49
C ILE A 92 1.24 9.00 6.64
N THR A 93 1.58 7.71 6.60
CA THR A 93 1.14 6.74 7.61
C THR A 93 1.68 7.08 9.00
N ARG A 94 2.90 7.63 9.08
CA ARG A 94 3.52 8.05 10.36
C ARG A 94 3.28 9.51 10.73
N GLY A 95 2.52 10.27 9.93
CA GLY A 95 2.28 11.69 10.16
C GLY A 95 3.55 12.56 10.11
N SER A 96 4.58 12.14 9.39
CA SER A 96 5.86 12.86 9.26
C SER A 96 5.86 13.74 8.02
N PHE A 97 5.08 14.83 8.06
CA PHE A 97 4.80 15.68 6.89
C PHE A 97 5.99 16.54 6.44
N GLU A 98 6.95 16.85 7.32
CA GLU A 98 8.18 17.60 6.97
C GLU A 98 9.00 16.95 5.85
N LYS A 99 8.85 15.63 5.65
CA LYS A 99 9.58 14.85 4.62
C LYS A 99 8.83 14.75 3.29
N ILE A 100 7.59 15.25 3.21
CA ILE A 100 6.77 15.17 2.00
C ILE A 100 7.13 16.27 1.01
N ASP A 101 7.50 17.46 1.49
CA ASP A 101 7.91 18.58 0.60
C ASP A 101 9.19 18.26 -0.21
N GLU A 102 10.01 17.32 0.28
CA GLU A 102 11.16 16.79 -0.45
C GLU A 102 10.79 15.80 -1.57
N ILE A 103 9.58 15.24 -1.53
CA ILE A 103 9.03 14.36 -2.56
C ILE A 103 8.51 15.27 -3.67
N LYS A 104 9.42 15.91 -4.40
CA LYS A 104 9.06 16.69 -5.58
C LYS A 104 8.42 15.75 -6.60
N MET A 105 7.11 15.86 -6.76
CA MET A 105 6.39 15.31 -7.89
C MET A 105 6.78 16.12 -9.13
N THR A 106 7.89 15.75 -9.77
CA THR A 106 8.16 16.17 -11.15
C THR A 106 7.14 15.46 -12.03
N TYR A 107 6.08 16.17 -12.36
CA TYR A 107 5.21 15.87 -13.50
C TYR A 107 5.91 16.25 -14.81
#